data_AF-A0A0J9W649-F1
#
_entry.id   AF-A0A0J9W649-F1
#
_cell.length_a   1.000
_cell.length_b   1.000
_cell.length_c   1.000
_cell.angle_alpha   90.00
_cell.angle_beta   90.00
_cell.angle_gamma   90.00
#
_symmetry.space_group_name_H-M   'P 1'
#
loop_
_entity.id
_entity.type
_entity.pdbx_description
1 polymer ?
#
loop_
_entity_poly.entity_id
_entity_poly.type
_entity_poly.pdbx_seq_one_letter_code
_entity_poly.pdbx_strand_id
1 'polypeptide(L)'
;MNTFNFAFINICFNLHIYNKISFHSQFEFFEGIDSRIKIEEELIEKAQSAEDVTCKSLESSGIPKKVINNKVCEQFKYFYKSLCTGENKECNKNDYAFLNFWLNNILYSYEKSDQIDANVYFQKLKDKDRDFDKGDNLKSSIYKINNDTLDNMNIIYNLYRIYRNIYDGKDVVCIEHTQCLNYYNKIVEEYKKGLIKCPNYATNFCKSLGLFNIIITRNKVNLLLSNKFTLSDSLDLPTYAEIAKELGIYDGKEITLLIFSIVGPIFGIITLWIYLKKVKKFY
;
A
#
# COMPACT_ATOMS: atom_id res chain seq x y z
N MET A 1 -12.30 29.68 -26.78
CA MET A 1 -11.82 28.35 -27.24
C MET A 1 -10.36 28.21 -26.85
N ASN A 2 -9.96 27.03 -26.34
CA ASN A 2 -8.59 26.57 -26.04
C ASN A 2 -8.07 26.58 -24.59
N THR A 3 -8.93 26.32 -23.60
CA THR A 3 -8.49 25.83 -22.26
C THR A 3 -8.68 24.33 -22.06
N PHE A 4 -9.47 23.66 -22.92
CA PHE A 4 -9.76 22.22 -22.81
C PHE A 4 -8.64 21.29 -23.33
N ASN A 5 -7.63 21.83 -24.03
CA ASN A 5 -6.61 21.00 -24.70
C ASN A 5 -5.36 20.74 -23.83
N PHE A 6 -5.05 21.61 -22.87
CA PHE A 6 -3.84 21.44 -22.04
C PHE A 6 -3.98 20.34 -20.99
N ALA A 7 -5.17 20.11 -20.43
CA ALA A 7 -5.41 19.04 -19.44
C ALA A 7 -5.30 17.65 -20.08
N PHE A 8 -5.86 17.45 -21.28
CA PHE A 8 -5.81 16.18 -21.99
C PHE A 8 -4.41 15.85 -22.52
N ILE A 9 -3.67 16.86 -23.01
CA ILE A 9 -2.29 16.65 -23.46
C ILE A 9 -1.40 16.27 -22.27
N ASN A 10 -1.58 16.86 -21.09
CA ASN A 10 -0.80 16.51 -19.90
C ASN A 10 -1.10 15.08 -19.38
N ILE A 11 -2.35 14.62 -19.50
CA ILE A 11 -2.74 13.24 -19.16
C ILE A 11 -2.11 12.24 -20.15
N CYS A 12 -2.15 12.52 -21.46
CA CYS A 12 -1.56 11.66 -22.48
C CYS A 12 -0.03 11.64 -22.45
N PHE A 13 0.63 12.78 -22.18
CA PHE A 13 2.09 12.86 -22.05
C PHE A 13 2.59 12.14 -20.79
N ASN A 14 1.85 12.23 -19.68
CA ASN A 14 2.13 11.42 -18.49
C ASN A 14 1.93 9.92 -18.77
N LEU A 15 0.85 9.51 -19.45
CA LEU A 15 0.64 8.08 -19.80
C LEU A 15 1.82 7.48 -20.57
N HIS A 16 2.39 8.23 -21.51
CA HIS A 16 3.47 7.72 -22.37
C HIS A 16 4.83 7.64 -21.66
N ILE A 17 5.06 8.48 -20.64
CA ILE A 17 6.24 8.41 -19.77
C ILE A 17 6.09 7.29 -18.73
N TYR A 18 4.90 7.11 -18.15
CA TYR A 18 4.63 6.05 -17.17
C TYR A 18 4.77 4.63 -17.78
N ASN A 19 4.37 4.44 -19.04
CA ASN A 19 4.51 3.14 -19.73
C ASN A 19 5.96 2.70 -20.05
N LYS A 20 6.98 3.52 -19.75
CA LYS A 20 8.40 3.21 -20.05
C LYS A 20 9.32 3.25 -18.82
N ILE A 21 8.78 3.36 -17.61
CA ILE A 21 9.60 3.22 -16.39
C ILE A 21 9.65 1.73 -16.05
N SER A 22 10.64 1.04 -16.61
CA SER A 22 11.08 -0.24 -16.06
C SER A 22 11.57 0.02 -14.63
N PHE A 23 10.77 -0.38 -13.65
CA PHE A 23 10.93 -0.02 -12.26
C PHE A 23 11.20 -1.28 -11.45
N HIS A 24 12.47 -1.57 -11.16
CA HIS A 24 12.80 -2.65 -10.23
C HIS A 24 12.54 -2.17 -8.80
N SER A 25 11.29 -2.32 -8.38
CA SER A 25 10.78 -1.84 -7.10
C SER A 25 10.15 -2.98 -6.33
N GLN A 26 10.30 -2.94 -5.01
CA GLN A 26 9.62 -3.85 -4.10
C GLN A 26 8.08 -3.78 -4.21
N PHE A 27 7.52 -2.74 -4.86
CA PHE A 27 6.08 -2.57 -5.08
C PHE A 27 5.62 -2.98 -6.50
N GLU A 28 6.52 -3.45 -7.38
CA GLU A 28 6.18 -3.81 -8.77
C GLU A 28 5.13 -4.93 -8.83
N PHE A 29 5.10 -5.83 -7.84
CA PHE A 29 4.12 -6.93 -7.78
C PHE A 29 2.66 -6.49 -7.59
N PHE A 30 2.42 -5.24 -7.18
CA PHE A 30 1.07 -4.68 -7.10
C PHE A 30 0.44 -4.52 -8.50
N GLU A 31 1.25 -4.44 -9.55
CA GLU A 31 0.76 -4.53 -10.91
C GLU A 31 0.27 -5.97 -11.19
N GLY A 32 -1.02 -6.10 -11.55
CA GLY A 32 -1.66 -7.40 -11.78
C GLY A 32 -1.86 -8.24 -10.51
N ILE A 33 -1.88 -7.60 -9.33
CA ILE A 33 -2.04 -8.29 -8.04
C ILE A 33 -3.37 -9.05 -7.90
N ASP A 34 -4.40 -8.68 -8.67
CA ASP A 34 -5.73 -9.27 -8.60
C ASP A 34 -5.72 -10.80 -8.69
N SER A 35 -4.92 -11.35 -9.60
CA SER A 35 -4.79 -12.80 -9.78
C SER A 35 -4.23 -13.50 -8.55
N ARG A 36 -3.32 -12.84 -7.81
CA ARG A 36 -2.67 -13.40 -6.64
C ARG A 36 -3.55 -13.28 -5.39
N ILE A 37 -4.26 -12.16 -5.22
CA ILE A 37 -5.27 -11.99 -4.16
C ILE A 37 -6.38 -13.02 -4.34
N LYS A 38 -6.85 -13.25 -5.58
CA LYS A 38 -7.88 -14.27 -5.84
C LYS A 38 -7.41 -15.66 -5.43
N ILE A 39 -6.18 -16.03 -5.80
CA ILE A 39 -5.59 -17.28 -5.36
C ILE A 39 -5.57 -17.33 -3.83
N GLU A 40 -5.06 -16.29 -3.17
CA GLU A 40 -5.00 -16.18 -1.70
C GLU A 40 -6.34 -16.43 -1.01
N GLU A 41 -7.41 -15.78 -1.47
CA GLU A 41 -8.76 -15.91 -0.93
C GLU A 41 -9.29 -17.35 -1.07
N GLU A 42 -8.99 -18.02 -2.18
CA GLU A 42 -9.32 -19.43 -2.39
C GLU A 42 -8.49 -20.39 -1.50
N LEU A 43 -7.36 -19.93 -0.92
CA LEU A 43 -6.49 -20.76 -0.07
C LEU A 43 -6.98 -20.85 1.37
N ILE A 44 -7.58 -19.79 1.90
CA ILE A 44 -7.92 -19.69 3.33
C ILE A 44 -8.83 -20.87 3.74
N GLU A 45 -9.74 -21.28 2.87
CA GLU A 45 -10.65 -22.40 3.13
C GLU A 45 -9.96 -23.78 2.97
N LYS A 46 -9.01 -23.92 2.05
CA LYS A 46 -8.36 -25.20 1.72
C LYS A 46 -7.17 -25.54 2.63
N ALA A 47 -6.41 -24.54 3.07
CA ALA A 47 -5.25 -24.75 3.93
C ALA A 47 -5.64 -25.10 5.37
N GLN A 48 -6.83 -24.69 5.83
CA GLN A 48 -7.32 -24.99 7.19
C GLN A 48 -7.54 -26.50 7.43
N SER A 49 -7.85 -27.27 6.40
CA SER A 49 -8.08 -28.72 6.48
C SER A 49 -6.85 -29.57 6.17
N ALA A 50 -5.76 -28.97 5.67
CA ALA A 50 -4.53 -29.68 5.38
C ALA A 50 -3.77 -30.02 6.68
N GLU A 51 -3.24 -31.25 6.74
CA GLU A 51 -2.21 -31.66 7.68
C GLU A 51 -0.94 -31.97 6.91
N ASP A 52 0.18 -31.35 7.29
CA ASP A 52 1.48 -31.58 6.70
C ASP A 52 2.47 -31.99 7.81
N VAL A 53 3.02 -33.21 7.70
CA VAL A 53 3.92 -33.79 8.71
C VAL A 53 5.18 -32.94 8.89
N THR A 54 5.68 -32.33 7.82
CA THR A 54 6.86 -31.45 7.90
C THR A 54 6.53 -30.14 8.61
N CYS A 55 5.33 -29.59 8.38
CA CYS A 55 4.83 -28.41 9.10
C CYS A 55 4.65 -28.70 10.59
N LYS A 56 4.08 -29.85 10.96
CA LYS A 56 3.96 -30.26 12.38
C LYS A 56 5.32 -30.34 13.08
N SER A 57 6.37 -30.75 12.37
CA SER A 57 7.72 -30.84 12.93
C SER A 57 8.32 -29.46 13.33
N LEU A 58 7.75 -28.35 12.84
CA LEU A 58 8.18 -26.99 13.19
C LEU A 58 7.92 -26.62 14.65
N GLU A 59 7.01 -27.31 15.35
CA GLU A 59 6.79 -27.15 16.79
C GLU A 59 8.09 -27.27 17.60
N SER A 60 9.00 -28.13 17.15
CA SER A 60 10.31 -28.36 17.77
C SER A 60 11.39 -27.35 17.38
N SER A 61 11.08 -26.35 16.54
CA SER A 61 12.06 -25.48 15.89
C SER A 61 12.15 -24.09 16.51
N GLY A 62 11.51 -23.85 17.65
CA GLY A 62 11.41 -22.53 18.26
C GLY A 62 10.70 -21.51 17.36
N ILE A 63 9.71 -21.97 16.59
CA ILE A 63 8.73 -21.10 15.95
C ILE A 63 7.63 -20.80 16.98
N PRO A 64 7.13 -19.56 17.07
CA PRO A 64 6.07 -19.21 18.00
C PRO A 64 4.83 -20.10 17.84
N LYS A 65 4.26 -20.55 18.97
CA LYS A 65 3.10 -21.47 18.97
C LYS A 65 1.92 -20.88 18.20
N LYS A 66 1.71 -19.57 18.27
CA LYS A 66 0.63 -18.88 17.55
C LYS A 66 0.79 -19.00 16.03
N VAL A 67 2.02 -18.94 15.51
CA VAL A 67 2.32 -19.13 14.08
C VAL A 67 2.01 -20.58 13.65
N ILE A 68 2.37 -21.56 14.48
CA ILE A 68 2.06 -22.98 14.23
C ILE A 68 0.55 -23.25 14.26
N ASN A 69 -0.13 -22.81 15.32
CA ASN A 69 -1.55 -23.06 15.53
C ASN A 69 -2.42 -22.45 14.43
N ASN A 70 -1.98 -21.33 13.83
CA ASN A 70 -2.64 -20.70 12.70
C ASN A 70 -2.24 -21.32 11.34
N LYS A 71 -1.50 -22.43 11.32
CA LYS A 71 -1.14 -23.19 10.12
C LYS A 71 -0.44 -22.35 9.04
N VAL A 72 0.43 -21.42 9.44
CA VAL A 72 1.14 -20.54 8.50
C VAL A 72 2.03 -21.35 7.54
N CYS A 73 2.55 -22.50 7.98
CA CYS A 73 3.36 -23.38 7.14
C CYS A 73 2.54 -24.00 6.00
N GLU A 74 1.40 -24.60 6.32
CA GLU A 74 0.51 -25.23 5.35
C GLU A 74 -0.02 -24.21 4.36
N GLN A 75 -0.45 -23.03 4.86
CA GLN A 75 -0.87 -21.91 4.02
C GLN A 75 0.24 -21.47 3.06
N PHE A 76 1.47 -21.26 3.56
CA PHE A 76 2.59 -20.81 2.72
C PHE A 76 2.97 -21.84 1.65
N LYS A 77 3.07 -23.13 2.02
CA LYS A 77 3.38 -24.22 1.07
C LYS A 77 2.30 -24.34 0.01
N TYR A 78 1.04 -24.28 0.41
CA TYR A 78 -0.08 -24.33 -0.54
C TYR A 78 -0.10 -23.10 -1.45
N PHE A 79 0.20 -21.92 -0.91
CA PHE A 79 0.28 -20.71 -1.71
C PHE A 79 1.37 -20.79 -2.77
N TYR A 80 2.58 -21.18 -2.35
CA TYR A 80 3.69 -21.40 -3.27
C TYR A 80 3.31 -22.43 -4.35
N LYS A 81 2.69 -23.55 -3.96
CA LYS A 81 2.27 -24.58 -4.90
C LYS A 81 1.27 -24.03 -5.95
N SER A 82 0.26 -23.30 -5.49
CA SER A 82 -0.81 -22.73 -6.32
C SER A 82 -0.30 -21.63 -7.26
N LEU A 83 0.71 -20.86 -6.85
CA LEU A 83 1.32 -19.85 -7.70
C LEU A 83 2.34 -20.44 -8.68
N CYS A 84 3.18 -21.40 -8.24
CA CYS A 84 4.44 -21.72 -8.90
C CYS A 84 4.57 -23.16 -9.45
N THR A 85 3.62 -24.06 -9.23
CA THR A 85 3.81 -25.50 -9.54
C THR A 85 2.65 -26.16 -10.28
N GLY A 86 1.94 -25.39 -11.12
CA GLY A 86 0.92 -25.91 -12.05
C GLY A 86 1.50 -26.37 -13.40
N GLU A 87 0.70 -27.09 -14.20
CA GLU A 87 1.13 -27.77 -15.45
C GLU A 87 1.86 -26.89 -16.49
N ASN A 88 1.75 -25.56 -16.43
CA ASN A 88 2.45 -24.62 -17.32
C ASN A 88 2.83 -23.29 -16.64
N LYS A 89 2.96 -23.26 -15.31
CA LYS A 89 3.08 -22.00 -14.57
C LYS A 89 4.38 -21.94 -13.77
N GLU A 90 5.41 -21.38 -14.39
CA GLU A 90 6.61 -20.95 -13.67
C GLU A 90 6.29 -19.63 -12.93
N CYS A 91 6.67 -19.56 -11.65
CA CYS A 91 6.59 -18.31 -10.93
C CYS A 91 7.52 -17.27 -11.55
N ASN A 92 7.00 -16.08 -11.77
CA ASN A 92 7.80 -14.94 -12.16
C ASN A 92 8.25 -14.14 -10.93
N LYS A 93 9.10 -13.13 -11.16
CA LYS A 93 9.61 -12.24 -10.11
C LYS A 93 8.52 -11.62 -9.21
N ASN A 94 7.35 -11.31 -9.77
CA ASN A 94 6.26 -10.66 -9.03
C ASN A 94 5.52 -11.66 -8.15
N ASP A 95 5.45 -12.93 -8.55
CA ASP A 95 4.91 -14.00 -7.71
C ASP A 95 5.80 -14.24 -6.49
N TYR A 96 7.12 -14.26 -6.69
CA TYR A 96 8.09 -14.37 -5.60
C TYR A 96 8.06 -13.17 -4.66
N ALA A 97 7.99 -11.94 -5.21
CA ALA A 97 7.86 -10.73 -4.40
C ALA A 97 6.56 -10.72 -3.58
N PHE A 98 5.46 -11.20 -4.15
CA PHE A 98 4.20 -11.29 -3.44
C PHE A 98 4.23 -12.35 -2.32
N LEU A 99 4.83 -13.53 -2.57
CA LEU A 99 5.04 -14.54 -1.53
C LEU A 99 5.88 -14.00 -0.37
N ASN A 100 6.92 -13.21 -0.66
CA ASN A 100 7.72 -12.55 0.36
C ASN A 100 6.90 -11.53 1.17
N PHE A 101 6.14 -10.68 0.48
CA PHE A 101 5.23 -9.72 1.12
C PHE A 101 4.22 -10.44 2.03
N TRP A 102 3.53 -11.46 1.52
CA TRP A 102 2.52 -12.21 2.23
C TRP A 102 3.06 -12.83 3.52
N LEU A 103 4.23 -13.50 3.43
CA LEU A 103 4.84 -14.14 4.59
C LEU A 103 5.26 -13.12 5.64
N ASN A 104 5.89 -12.02 5.23
CA ASN A 104 6.24 -10.94 6.15
C ASN A 104 4.98 -10.34 6.81
N ASN A 105 3.93 -10.11 6.03
CA ASN A 105 2.70 -9.50 6.52
C ASN A 105 2.01 -10.38 7.58
N ILE A 106 1.84 -11.68 7.31
CA ILE A 106 1.24 -12.60 8.26
C ILE A 106 2.08 -12.71 9.54
N LEU A 107 3.40 -12.87 9.41
CA LEU A 107 4.26 -13.01 10.58
C LEU A 107 4.33 -11.72 11.42
N TYR A 108 4.23 -10.56 10.77
CA TYR A 108 4.20 -9.26 11.45
C TYR A 108 2.85 -8.96 12.13
N SER A 109 1.75 -9.56 11.65
CA SER A 109 0.42 -9.36 12.23
C SER A 109 0.27 -9.89 13.67
N TYR A 110 1.18 -10.77 14.10
CA TYR A 110 1.20 -11.29 15.47
C TYR A 110 1.75 -10.28 16.47
N GLU A 111 1.39 -10.48 17.75
CA GLU A 111 1.95 -9.74 18.86
C GLU A 111 3.48 -9.90 18.92
N LYS A 112 4.17 -8.89 19.45
CA LYS A 112 5.64 -8.83 19.46
C LYS A 112 6.31 -10.08 20.05
N SER A 113 5.69 -10.74 21.03
CA SER A 113 6.18 -12.00 21.62
C SER A 113 6.11 -13.20 20.68
N ASP A 114 5.26 -13.14 19.67
CA ASP A 114 5.00 -14.19 18.68
C ASP A 114 5.49 -13.80 17.27
N GLN A 115 6.14 -12.65 17.10
CA GLN A 115 6.74 -12.25 15.84
C GLN A 115 8.02 -13.04 15.56
N ILE A 116 8.16 -13.51 14.33
CA ILE A 116 9.37 -14.15 13.83
C ILE A 116 9.72 -13.53 12.48
N ASP A 117 11.02 -13.35 12.26
CA ASP A 117 11.56 -12.85 11.00
C ASP A 117 11.25 -13.81 9.85
N ALA A 118 10.78 -13.29 8.70
CA ALA A 118 10.37 -14.11 7.57
C ALA A 118 11.51 -14.97 7.00
N ASN A 119 12.74 -14.45 6.95
CA ASN A 119 13.90 -15.22 6.50
C ASN A 119 14.20 -16.33 7.52
N VAL A 120 14.24 -16.02 8.82
CA VAL A 120 14.48 -17.02 9.87
C VAL A 120 13.41 -18.12 9.84
N TYR A 121 12.15 -17.75 9.69
CA TYR A 121 11.04 -18.69 9.55
C TYR A 121 11.24 -19.59 8.33
N PHE A 122 11.55 -19.02 7.17
CA PHE A 122 11.75 -19.77 5.93
C PHE A 122 12.93 -20.75 6.01
N GLN A 123 14.06 -20.35 6.61
CA GLN A 123 15.19 -21.27 6.82
C GLN A 123 14.78 -22.47 7.69
N LYS A 124 14.05 -22.24 8.79
CA LYS A 124 13.56 -23.32 9.65
C LYS A 124 12.59 -24.26 8.92
N LEU A 125 11.71 -23.71 8.08
CA LEU A 125 10.84 -24.51 7.22
C LEU A 125 11.65 -25.41 6.29
N LYS A 126 12.64 -24.84 5.60
CA LYS A 126 13.50 -25.56 4.67
C LYS A 126 14.39 -26.61 5.33
N ASP A 127 14.84 -26.36 6.55
CA ASP A 127 15.61 -27.33 7.35
C ASP A 127 14.76 -28.55 7.70
N LYS A 128 13.45 -28.37 7.93
CA LYS A 128 12.49 -29.44 8.23
C LYS A 128 11.94 -30.14 6.99
N ASP A 129 11.76 -29.40 5.89
CA ASP A 129 11.34 -29.93 4.60
C ASP A 129 12.35 -29.55 3.52
N ARG A 130 13.34 -30.41 3.32
CA ARG A 130 14.40 -30.18 2.32
C ARG A 130 13.92 -30.34 0.87
N ASP A 131 12.77 -31.00 0.68
CA ASP A 131 12.17 -31.16 -0.65
C ASP A 131 11.30 -29.95 -1.02
N PHE A 132 10.81 -29.20 -0.02
CA PHE A 132 10.20 -27.89 -0.25
C PHE A 132 11.22 -26.91 -0.82
N ASP A 133 10.89 -26.33 -1.98
CA ASP A 133 11.77 -25.41 -2.71
C ASP A 133 13.15 -26.02 -3.02
N LYS A 134 13.19 -27.27 -3.49
CA LYS A 134 14.42 -27.99 -3.89
C LYS A 134 15.28 -27.24 -4.92
N GLY A 135 14.66 -26.37 -5.73
CA GLY A 135 15.35 -25.51 -6.70
C GLY A 135 15.98 -24.26 -6.09
N ASP A 136 15.83 -24.01 -4.79
CA ASP A 136 16.30 -22.80 -4.09
C ASP A 136 15.71 -21.49 -4.66
N ASN A 137 14.56 -21.54 -5.33
CA ASN A 137 13.91 -20.39 -5.96
C ASN A 137 13.43 -19.37 -4.91
N LEU A 138 12.87 -19.86 -3.80
CA LEU A 138 12.41 -19.01 -2.69
C LEU A 138 13.54 -18.53 -1.79
N LYS A 139 14.66 -19.27 -1.72
CA LYS A 139 15.78 -18.97 -0.82
C LYS A 139 16.37 -17.57 -1.00
N SER A 140 16.45 -17.07 -2.24
CA SER A 140 16.91 -15.71 -2.53
C SER A 140 15.79 -14.67 -2.54
N SER A 141 14.53 -15.13 -2.55
CA SER A 141 13.34 -14.30 -2.68
C SER A 141 12.68 -13.95 -1.35
N ILE A 142 12.85 -14.78 -0.32
CA ILE A 142 12.30 -14.56 1.01
C ILE A 142 13.32 -13.83 1.89
N TYR A 143 12.95 -12.62 2.31
CA TYR A 143 13.78 -11.76 3.15
C TYR A 143 12.91 -10.91 4.07
N LYS A 144 13.50 -10.38 5.15
CA LYS A 144 12.81 -9.44 6.04
C LYS A 144 12.52 -8.12 5.33
N ILE A 145 11.25 -7.77 5.20
CA ILE A 145 10.84 -6.43 4.77
C ILE A 145 10.90 -5.50 5.99
N ASN A 146 11.46 -4.31 5.83
CA ASN A 146 11.45 -3.29 6.87
C ASN A 146 10.01 -2.91 7.24
N ASN A 147 9.71 -2.76 8.54
CA ASN A 147 8.35 -2.53 9.03
C ASN A 147 7.65 -1.32 8.38
N ASP A 148 8.33 -0.19 8.18
CA ASP A 148 7.73 1.00 7.55
C ASP A 148 7.37 0.72 6.07
N THR A 149 8.23 -0.07 5.40
CA THR A 149 7.98 -0.50 4.03
C THR A 149 6.82 -1.50 3.96
N LEU A 150 6.76 -2.44 4.90
CA LEU A 150 5.68 -3.42 5.00
C LEU A 150 4.33 -2.74 5.28
N ASP A 151 4.30 -1.76 6.19
CA ASP A 151 3.13 -0.94 6.47
C ASP A 151 2.64 -0.21 5.22
N ASN A 152 3.56 0.35 4.43
CA ASN A 152 3.24 1.00 3.17
C ASN A 152 2.70 0.02 2.13
N MET A 153 3.29 -1.18 2.02
CA MET A 153 2.75 -2.24 1.16
C MET A 153 1.36 -2.68 1.60
N ASN A 154 1.11 -2.78 2.91
CA ASN A 154 -0.19 -3.15 3.46
C ASN A 154 -1.30 -2.17 3.09
N ILE A 155 -1.02 -0.87 3.06
CA ILE A 155 -1.98 0.14 2.60
C ILE A 155 -2.38 -0.15 1.14
N ILE A 156 -1.40 -0.36 0.26
CA ILE A 156 -1.68 -0.67 -1.16
C ILE A 156 -2.43 -1.99 -1.29
N TYR A 157 -2.01 -3.02 -0.57
CA TYR A 157 -2.67 -4.33 -0.57
C TYR A 157 -4.14 -4.25 -0.11
N ASN A 158 -4.41 -3.51 0.96
CA ASN A 158 -5.77 -3.29 1.46
C ASN A 158 -6.64 -2.56 0.43
N LEU A 159 -6.08 -1.55 -0.24
CA LEU A 159 -6.77 -0.84 -1.32
C LEU A 159 -7.21 -1.81 -2.43
N TYR A 160 -6.33 -2.70 -2.91
CA TYR A 160 -6.68 -3.70 -3.92
C TYR A 160 -7.68 -4.75 -3.42
N ARG A 161 -7.55 -5.21 -2.17
CA ARG A 161 -8.53 -6.13 -1.57
C ARG A 161 -9.93 -5.54 -1.47
N ILE A 162 -10.03 -4.29 -1.01
CA ILE A 162 -11.32 -3.61 -0.92
C ILE A 162 -11.87 -3.36 -2.33
N TYR A 163 -11.01 -2.91 -3.26
CA TYR A 163 -11.35 -2.69 -4.66
C TYR A 163 -11.97 -3.93 -5.31
N ARG A 164 -11.47 -5.14 -5.01
CA ARG A 164 -12.03 -6.39 -5.55
C ARG A 164 -13.46 -6.73 -5.07
N ASN A 165 -13.91 -6.13 -3.97
CA ASN A 165 -15.32 -6.25 -3.55
C ASN A 165 -16.26 -5.37 -4.39
N ILE A 166 -15.71 -4.38 -5.11
CA ILE A 166 -16.45 -3.52 -6.04
C ILE A 166 -16.31 -4.05 -7.47
N TYR A 167 -15.11 -4.50 -7.85
CA TYR A 167 -14.77 -4.87 -9.22
C TYR A 167 -14.16 -6.27 -9.33
N ASP A 168 -14.58 -7.04 -10.33
CA ASP A 168 -13.83 -8.18 -10.84
C ASP A 168 -13.35 -7.85 -12.26
N GLY A 169 -12.05 -7.55 -12.39
CA GLY A 169 -11.51 -6.93 -13.60
C GLY A 169 -12.15 -5.56 -13.87
N LYS A 170 -12.97 -5.48 -14.93
CA LYS A 170 -13.70 -4.26 -15.33
C LYS A 170 -15.16 -4.26 -14.89
N ASP A 171 -15.68 -5.41 -14.48
CA ASP A 171 -17.09 -5.60 -14.16
C ASP A 171 -17.35 -5.17 -12.72
N VAL A 172 -18.48 -4.52 -12.49
CA VAL A 172 -18.92 -4.13 -11.14
C VAL A 172 -19.65 -5.33 -10.52
N VAL A 173 -19.11 -5.86 -9.42
CA VAL A 173 -19.60 -7.09 -8.77
C VAL A 173 -20.35 -6.84 -7.46
N CYS A 174 -20.21 -5.64 -6.87
CA CYS A 174 -21.01 -5.28 -5.71
C CYS A 174 -22.50 -5.15 -6.08
N ILE A 175 -23.38 -5.62 -5.19
CA ILE A 175 -24.78 -5.90 -5.56
C ILE A 175 -25.67 -4.69 -5.28
N GLU A 176 -25.61 -4.12 -4.08
CA GLU A 176 -26.48 -3.02 -3.65
C GLU A 176 -25.71 -1.70 -3.57
N HIS A 177 -26.38 -0.57 -3.88
CA HIS A 177 -25.77 0.78 -3.80
C HIS A 177 -25.10 1.02 -2.44
N THR A 178 -25.80 0.73 -1.35
CA THR A 178 -25.30 0.89 0.03
C THR A 178 -24.06 0.05 0.30
N GLN A 179 -24.03 -1.19 -0.19
CA GLN A 179 -22.89 -2.09 -0.07
C GLN A 179 -21.69 -1.57 -0.87
N CYS A 180 -21.91 -1.20 -2.14
CA CYS A 180 -20.90 -0.63 -3.00
C CYS A 180 -20.30 0.65 -2.39
N LEU A 181 -21.16 1.55 -1.88
CA LEU A 181 -20.77 2.80 -1.25
C LEU A 181 -19.94 2.55 0.02
N ASN A 182 -20.30 1.55 0.82
CA ASN A 182 -19.51 1.15 1.99
C ASN A 182 -18.09 0.70 1.59
N TYR A 183 -17.97 -0.15 0.56
CA TYR A 183 -16.64 -0.52 0.05
C TYR A 183 -15.88 0.68 -0.49
N TYR A 184 -16.54 1.58 -1.23
CA TYR A 184 -15.90 2.77 -1.76
C TYR A 184 -15.39 3.69 -0.62
N ASN A 185 -16.19 3.91 0.41
CA ASN A 185 -15.77 4.67 1.60
C ASN A 185 -14.56 4.03 2.30
N LYS A 186 -14.50 2.69 2.37
CA LYS A 186 -13.30 2.00 2.88
C LYS A 186 -12.06 2.24 2.01
N ILE A 187 -12.21 2.33 0.69
CA ILE A 187 -11.11 2.73 -0.21
C ILE A 187 -10.67 4.15 0.11
N VAL A 188 -11.60 5.10 0.26
CA VAL A 188 -11.29 6.49 0.60
C VAL A 188 -10.47 6.56 1.89
N GLU A 189 -10.94 5.92 2.95
CA GLU A 189 -10.26 5.93 4.26
C GLU A 189 -8.86 5.29 4.21
N GLU A 190 -8.70 4.17 3.50
CA GLU A 190 -7.39 3.53 3.34
C GLU A 190 -6.45 4.39 2.47
N TYR A 191 -6.99 5.05 1.45
CA TYR A 191 -6.22 5.94 0.57
C TYR A 191 -5.75 7.20 1.31
N LYS A 192 -6.57 7.75 2.22
CA LYS A 192 -6.18 8.84 3.13
C LYS A 192 -4.95 8.47 3.94
N LYS A 193 -4.92 7.27 4.54
CA LYS A 193 -3.73 6.78 5.28
C LYS A 193 -2.50 6.76 4.37
N GLY A 194 -2.68 6.35 3.12
CA GLY A 194 -1.62 6.35 2.12
C GLY A 194 -1.08 7.74 1.81
N LEU A 195 -1.96 8.72 1.59
CA LEU A 195 -1.57 10.11 1.31
C LEU A 195 -0.78 10.74 2.46
N ILE A 196 -1.18 10.48 3.70
CA ILE A 196 -0.47 10.98 4.89
C ILE A 196 0.97 10.46 4.92
N LYS A 197 1.17 9.18 4.57
CA LYS A 197 2.50 8.56 4.48
C LYS A 197 3.23 8.86 3.17
N CYS A 198 2.63 9.62 2.27
CA CYS A 198 3.15 9.95 0.95
C CYS A 198 3.35 11.47 0.76
N PRO A 199 4.25 12.12 1.52
CA PRO A 199 4.52 13.55 1.35
C PRO A 199 5.33 13.87 0.08
N ASN A 200 5.99 12.87 -0.52
CA ASN A 200 6.82 13.04 -1.72
C ASN A 200 6.49 11.99 -2.78
N TYR A 201 5.90 12.44 -3.89
CA TYR A 201 5.49 11.62 -5.04
C TYR A 201 6.61 10.78 -5.69
N ALA A 202 7.88 11.03 -5.39
CA ALA A 202 9.01 10.32 -5.98
C ALA A 202 9.21 8.89 -5.42
N THR A 203 8.70 8.58 -4.23
CA THR A 203 8.91 7.26 -3.60
C THR A 203 8.14 6.16 -4.34
N ASN A 204 8.64 4.92 -4.26
CA ASN A 204 8.01 3.76 -4.87
C ASN A 204 6.58 3.55 -4.34
N PHE A 205 6.39 3.73 -3.04
CA PHE A 205 5.09 3.68 -2.40
C PHE A 205 4.12 4.72 -2.98
N CYS A 206 4.54 5.99 -3.04
CA CYS A 206 3.73 7.06 -3.61
C CYS A 206 3.34 6.84 -5.07
N LYS A 207 4.26 6.28 -5.87
CA LYS A 207 3.98 5.91 -7.25
C LYS A 207 2.92 4.82 -7.33
N SER A 208 3.03 3.77 -6.52
CA SER A 208 2.02 2.71 -6.45
C SER A 208 0.65 3.22 -5.97
N LEU A 209 0.63 4.13 -4.99
CA LEU A 209 -0.59 4.81 -4.56
C LEU A 209 -1.22 5.64 -5.70
N GLY A 210 -0.40 6.37 -6.45
CA GLY A 210 -0.84 7.11 -7.63
C GLY A 210 -1.38 6.22 -8.76
N LEU A 211 -0.75 5.05 -8.99
CA LEU A 211 -1.25 4.06 -9.95
C LEU A 211 -2.63 3.53 -9.54
N PHE A 212 -2.84 3.26 -8.25
CA PHE A 212 -4.14 2.86 -7.74
C PHE A 212 -5.21 3.94 -8.00
N ASN A 213 -4.89 5.21 -7.73
CA ASN A 213 -5.79 6.34 -8.03
C ASN A 213 -6.19 6.37 -9.52
N ILE A 214 -5.22 6.20 -10.42
CA ILE A 214 -5.48 6.15 -11.86
C ILE A 214 -6.44 5.00 -12.21
N ILE A 215 -6.26 3.81 -11.61
CA ILE A 215 -7.11 2.63 -11.86
C ILE A 215 -8.55 2.92 -11.44
N ILE A 216 -8.78 3.41 -10.21
CA ILE A 216 -10.13 3.65 -9.72
C ILE A 216 -10.83 4.78 -10.48
N THR A 217 -10.11 5.85 -10.84
CA THR A 217 -10.66 6.94 -11.66
C THR A 217 -11.08 6.44 -13.04
N ARG A 218 -10.29 5.56 -13.67
CA ARG A 218 -10.66 4.96 -14.97
C ARG A 218 -11.92 4.10 -14.86
N ASN A 219 -12.04 3.34 -13.79
CA ASN A 219 -13.16 2.42 -13.59
C ASN A 219 -14.40 3.07 -12.97
N LYS A 220 -14.32 4.36 -12.59
CA LYS A 220 -15.46 5.19 -12.14
C LYS A 220 -16.60 5.21 -13.16
N VAL A 221 -16.26 5.27 -14.46
CA VAL A 221 -17.28 5.24 -15.53
C VAL A 221 -18.13 3.97 -15.46
N ASN A 222 -17.52 2.82 -15.17
CA ASN A 222 -18.25 1.55 -15.06
C ASN A 222 -19.19 1.52 -13.85
N LEU A 223 -18.84 2.18 -12.73
CA LEU A 223 -19.73 2.34 -11.57
C LEU A 223 -20.94 3.21 -11.89
N LEU A 224 -20.76 4.27 -12.66
CA LEU A 224 -21.86 5.13 -13.09
C LEU A 224 -22.78 4.40 -14.08
N LEU A 225 -22.21 3.61 -14.99
CA LEU A 225 -22.96 2.82 -15.98
C LEU A 225 -23.72 1.65 -15.36
N SER A 226 -23.28 1.11 -14.21
CA SER A 226 -23.96 -0.01 -13.56
C SER A 226 -25.28 0.39 -12.86
N ASN A 227 -25.63 1.69 -12.86
CA ASN A 227 -26.73 2.28 -12.09
C ASN A 227 -26.67 1.99 -10.58
N LYS A 228 -25.52 1.50 -10.08
CA LYS A 228 -25.27 1.27 -8.64
C LYS A 228 -24.81 2.53 -7.93
N PHE A 229 -24.46 3.57 -8.69
CA PHE A 229 -24.09 4.90 -8.21
C PHE A 229 -24.73 5.97 -9.07
N THR A 230 -24.84 7.16 -8.49
CA THR A 230 -25.37 8.37 -9.12
C THR A 230 -24.26 9.42 -9.23
N LEU A 231 -24.45 10.43 -10.08
CA LEU A 231 -23.52 11.57 -10.17
C LEU A 231 -23.41 12.36 -8.85
N SER A 232 -24.42 12.27 -7.97
CA SER A 232 -24.38 12.88 -6.64
C SER A 232 -23.49 12.13 -5.66
N ASP A 233 -23.13 10.87 -5.93
CA ASP A 233 -22.19 10.13 -5.10
C ASP A 233 -20.78 10.68 -5.36
N SER A 234 -20.11 11.16 -4.31
CA SER A 234 -18.72 11.63 -4.41
C SER A 234 -17.78 10.44 -4.57
N LEU A 235 -17.42 10.16 -5.82
CA LEU A 235 -16.55 9.05 -6.20
C LEU A 235 -15.14 9.53 -6.57
N ASP A 236 -14.67 10.61 -5.96
CA ASP A 236 -13.30 11.07 -6.15
C ASP A 236 -12.49 10.76 -4.89
N LEU A 237 -11.30 10.21 -5.10
CA LEU A 237 -10.35 10.05 -4.01
C LEU A 237 -9.82 11.43 -3.60
N PRO A 238 -9.58 11.66 -2.29
CA PRO A 238 -9.09 12.95 -1.82
C PRO A 238 -7.71 13.26 -2.40
N THR A 239 -7.41 14.54 -2.53
CA THR A 239 -6.11 15.06 -2.91
C THR A 239 -5.25 15.33 -1.69
N TYR A 240 -3.94 15.45 -1.88
CA TYR A 240 -3.04 15.86 -0.79
C TYR A 240 -3.44 17.21 -0.19
N ALA A 241 -3.89 18.16 -1.01
CA ALA A 241 -4.33 19.48 -0.56
C ALA A 241 -5.55 19.40 0.37
N GLU A 242 -6.53 18.53 0.06
CA GLU A 242 -7.71 18.32 0.89
C GLU A 242 -7.34 17.68 2.24
N ILE A 243 -6.42 16.69 2.23
CA ILE A 243 -5.94 16.06 3.47
C ILE A 243 -5.10 17.01 4.30
N ALA A 244 -4.22 17.80 3.69
CA ALA A 244 -3.45 18.83 4.40
C ALA A 244 -4.38 19.82 5.09
N LYS A 245 -5.45 20.26 4.41
CA LYS A 245 -6.49 21.12 4.98
C LYS A 245 -7.25 20.44 6.12
N GLU A 246 -7.67 19.19 5.96
CA GLU A 246 -8.38 18.41 6.99
C GLU A 246 -7.54 18.25 8.26
N LEU A 247 -6.23 18.05 8.11
CA LEU A 247 -5.28 17.90 9.22
C LEU A 247 -4.79 19.24 9.81
N GLY A 248 -5.22 20.38 9.28
CA GLY A 248 -4.74 21.70 9.72
C GLY A 248 -3.26 21.94 9.43
N ILE A 249 -2.70 21.26 8.42
CA ILE A 249 -1.34 21.49 7.94
C ILE A 249 -1.40 22.70 7.00
N TYR A 250 -1.15 23.88 7.58
CA TYR A 250 -1.13 25.15 6.85
C TYR A 250 -0.05 25.14 5.76
N ASP A 251 -0.40 25.60 4.55
CA ASP A 251 0.55 25.90 3.48
C ASP A 251 1.63 26.85 4.03
N GLY A 252 2.89 26.67 3.61
CA GLY A 252 4.00 27.57 3.90
C GLY A 252 3.67 29.05 3.61
N LYS A 253 2.72 29.34 2.72
CA LYS A 253 2.20 30.69 2.46
C LYS A 253 1.40 31.29 3.63
N GLU A 254 0.61 30.50 4.35
CA GLU A 254 -0.09 30.95 5.58
C GLU A 254 0.88 31.03 6.77
N ILE A 255 1.81 30.08 6.88
CA ILE A 255 2.84 30.09 7.93
C ILE A 255 3.76 31.32 7.78
N THR A 256 4.18 31.66 6.56
CA THR A 256 5.00 32.86 6.31
C THR A 256 4.24 34.14 6.65
N LEU A 257 2.95 34.24 6.31
CA LEU A 257 2.12 35.41 6.64
C LEU A 257 1.96 35.61 8.16
N LEU A 258 1.79 34.53 8.92
CA LEU A 258 1.74 34.55 10.39
C LEU A 258 3.08 34.98 11.01
N ILE A 259 4.20 34.46 10.50
CA ILE A 259 5.55 34.83 10.95
C ILE A 259 5.80 36.32 10.69
N PHE A 260 5.46 36.85 9.50
CA PHE A 260 5.62 38.29 9.22
C PHE A 260 4.77 39.17 10.12
N SER A 261 3.56 38.73 10.46
CA SER A 261 2.64 39.45 11.36
C SER A 261 3.16 39.55 12.80
N ILE A 262 3.94 38.56 13.25
CA ILE A 262 4.50 38.52 14.61
C ILE A 262 5.90 39.15 14.66
N VAL A 263 6.77 38.84 13.69
CA VAL A 263 8.17 39.27 13.68
C VAL A 263 8.32 40.74 13.28
N GLY A 264 7.47 41.24 12.36
CA GLY A 264 7.49 42.64 11.92
C GLY A 264 7.36 43.65 13.06
N PRO A 265 6.33 43.55 13.92
CA PRO A 265 6.17 44.42 15.08
C PRO A 265 7.33 44.34 16.08
N ILE A 266 7.87 43.14 16.33
CA ILE A 266 9.01 42.94 17.25
C ILE A 266 10.25 43.66 16.72
N PHE A 267 10.53 43.56 15.41
CA PHE A 267 11.65 44.27 14.79
C PHE A 267 11.47 45.79 14.84
N GLY A 268 10.24 46.28 14.66
CA GLY A 268 9.89 47.69 14.81
C GLY A 268 10.13 48.21 16.23
N ILE A 269 9.75 47.45 17.26
CA ILE A 269 9.97 47.83 18.66
C ILE A 269 11.47 47.83 19.01
N ILE A 270 12.22 46.83 18.57
CA ILE A 270 13.67 46.74 18.81
C ILE A 270 14.40 47.93 18.16
N THR A 271 14.09 48.25 16.90
CA THR A 271 14.71 49.37 16.18
C THR A 271 14.38 50.72 16.83
N LEU A 272 13.13 50.93 17.24
CA LEU A 272 12.72 52.12 18.00
C LEU A 272 13.47 52.24 19.34
N TRP A 273 13.62 51.13 20.07
CA TRP A 273 14.33 51.11 21.35
C TRP A 273 15.83 51.44 21.21
N ILE A 274 16.48 50.92 20.16
CA ILE A 274 17.87 51.26 19.81
C ILE A 274 17.99 52.75 19.46
N TYR A 275 17.06 53.28 18.67
CA TYR A 275 17.03 54.69 18.31
C TYR A 275 16.90 55.59 19.55
N LEU A 276 15.96 55.30 20.44
CA LEU A 276 15.77 56.05 21.68
C LEU A 276 16.98 56.00 22.61
N LYS A 277 17.67 54.85 22.71
CA LYS A 277 18.94 54.74 23.44
C LYS A 277 20.04 55.60 22.84
N LYS A 278 20.09 55.72 21.50
CA LYS A 278 21.08 56.55 20.82
C LYS A 278 20.82 58.04 21.08
N VAL A 279 19.56 58.47 21.00
CA VAL A 279 19.16 59.88 21.24
C VAL A 279 19.42 60.32 22.69
N LYS A 280 19.17 59.46 23.69
CA LYS A 280 19.47 59.74 25.10
C LYS A 280 20.96 59.92 25.41
N LYS A 281 21.86 59.54 24.49
CA LYS A 281 23.31 59.70 24.65
C LYS A 281 23.83 61.06 24.18
N PHE A 282 22.97 61.90 23.59
CA PHE A 282 23.29 63.23 23.05
C PHE A 282 22.67 64.39 23.85
N TYR A 283 22.05 64.11 25.00
CA TYR A 283 21.56 65.11 25.97
C TYR A 283 22.26 64.92 27.30
#